data_AF-A0A7W1YE24-F1
#
_entry.id   AF-A0A7W1YE24-F1
#
_cell.length_a   1.000
_cell.length_b   1.000
_cell.length_c   1.000
_cell.angle_alpha   90.00
_cell.angle_beta   90.00
_cell.angle_gamma   90.00
#
_symmetry.space_group_name_H-M   'P 1'
#
loop_
_entity.id
_entity.type
_entity.pdbx_description
1 polymer ?
#
loop_
_entity_poly.entity_id
_entity_poly.type
_entity_poly.pdbx_seq_one_letter_code
_entity_poly.pdbx_strand_id
1 'polypeptide(L)'
;MRWTLHLLILLCAGCLMAQTGEVEITAEPAHHQVFANEMVRAFYVEVPPHGQTQLHRHGHDYVAIILGSSQVENDVAGKPPQALKMQDGETHFVPVVLPMWPKT
;
A
#
# COMPACT_ATOMS: atom_id res chain seq x y z
N MET A 1 -21.85 35.58 -7.43
CA MET A 1 -22.41 34.31 -7.97
C MET A 1 -21.55 33.63 -9.04
N ARG A 2 -20.97 34.33 -10.03
CA ARG A 2 -20.11 33.68 -11.06
C ARG A 2 -18.71 33.29 -10.53
N TRP A 3 -18.11 34.13 -9.69
CA TRP A 3 -16.78 33.90 -9.10
C TRP A 3 -16.76 32.76 -8.07
N THR A 4 -17.84 32.62 -7.30
CA THR A 4 -18.02 31.51 -6.36
C THR A 4 -18.10 30.16 -7.06
N LEU A 5 -18.72 30.11 -8.25
CA LEU A 5 -18.81 28.89 -9.06
C LEU A 5 -17.44 28.49 -9.63
N HIS A 6 -16.64 29.44 -10.10
CA HIS A 6 -15.27 29.17 -10.58
C HIS A 6 -14.32 28.73 -9.46
N LEU A 7 -14.44 29.33 -8.26
CA LEU A 7 -13.67 28.93 -7.09
C LEU A 7 -14.03 27.50 -6.66
N LEU A 8 -15.32 27.13 -6.68
CA LEU A 8 -15.78 25.77 -6.42
C LEU A 8 -15.28 24.76 -7.47
N ILE A 9 -15.27 25.13 -8.76
CA ILE A 9 -14.75 24.25 -9.83
C ILE A 9 -13.25 24.01 -9.67
N LEU A 10 -12.46 25.04 -9.36
CA LEU A 10 -11.02 24.91 -9.12
C LEU A 10 -10.72 24.08 -7.87
N LEU A 11 -11.51 24.25 -6.79
CA LEU A 11 -11.38 23.44 -5.58
C LEU A 11 -11.71 21.96 -5.84
N CYS A 12 -12.78 21.69 -6.59
CA CYS A 12 -13.16 20.32 -6.97
C CYS A 12 -12.11 19.66 -7.88
N ALA A 13 -11.54 20.38 -8.85
CA ALA A 13 -10.48 19.86 -9.71
C ALA A 13 -9.21 19.47 -8.92
N GLY A 14 -8.88 20.25 -7.88
CA GLY A 14 -7.79 19.93 -6.96
C GLY A 14 -8.04 18.63 -6.18
N CYS A 15 -9.27 18.38 -5.72
CA CYS A 15 -9.62 17.15 -5.00
C CYS A 15 -9.59 15.89 -5.91
N LEU A 16 -9.92 16.01 -7.20
CA LEU A 16 -9.86 14.89 -8.15
C LEU A 16 -8.44 14.42 -8.44
N MET A 17 -7.45 15.31 -8.35
CA MET A 17 -6.02 14.94 -8.52
C MET A 17 -5.42 14.28 -7.27
N ALA A 18 -6.12 14.31 -6.13
CA ALA A 18 -5.65 13.73 -4.88
C ALA A 18 -5.97 12.23 -4.72
N GLN A 19 -6.72 11.62 -5.65
CA GLN A 19 -6.87 10.17 -5.69
C GLN A 19 -5.63 9.54 -6.33
N THR A 20 -4.65 9.17 -5.51
CA THR A 20 -3.54 8.33 -5.93
C THR A 20 -4.07 6.94 -6.26
N GLY A 21 -3.98 6.53 -7.53
CA GLY A 21 -4.32 5.18 -7.96
C GLY A 21 -3.39 4.13 -7.35
N GLU A 22 -3.71 2.85 -7.57
CA GLU A 22 -2.83 1.74 -7.16
C GLU A 22 -1.45 1.86 -7.80
N VAL A 23 -0.39 1.75 -7.00
CA VAL A 23 1.01 1.81 -7.45
C VAL A 23 1.71 0.44 -7.34
N GLU A 24 2.78 0.24 -8.11
CA GLU A 24 3.71 -0.87 -7.84
C GLU A 24 4.42 -0.66 -6.49
N ILE A 25 4.76 -1.72 -5.79
CA ILE A 25 5.51 -1.66 -4.52
C ILE A 25 6.78 -0.78 -4.59
N THR A 26 7.48 -0.75 -5.72
CA THR A 26 8.70 0.06 -5.88
C THR A 26 8.45 1.56 -5.98
N ALA A 27 7.21 1.98 -6.19
CA ALA A 27 6.79 3.38 -6.24
C ALA A 27 6.06 3.82 -4.95
N GLU A 28 5.87 2.90 -3.99
CA GLU A 28 5.23 3.19 -2.71
C GLU A 28 6.25 3.86 -1.76
N PRO A 29 5.97 5.07 -1.21
CA PRO A 29 6.97 5.85 -0.48
C PRO A 29 7.54 5.21 0.79
N ALA A 30 6.79 4.36 1.50
CA ALA A 30 7.24 3.68 2.70
C ALA A 30 8.05 2.40 2.39
N HIS A 31 8.02 1.90 1.16
CA HIS A 31 8.75 0.71 0.73
C HIS A 31 10.11 1.07 0.11
N HIS A 32 11.14 1.21 0.95
CA HIS A 32 12.48 1.53 0.50
C HIS A 32 13.20 0.28 0.00
N GLN A 33 13.39 0.13 -1.32
CA GLN A 33 14.15 -0.99 -1.86
C GLN A 33 15.63 -0.87 -1.48
N VAL A 34 16.10 -1.75 -0.59
CA VAL A 34 17.47 -1.75 -0.07
C VAL A 34 18.38 -2.76 -0.77
N PHE A 35 17.80 -3.77 -1.42
CA PHE A 35 18.52 -4.77 -2.17
C PHE A 35 17.67 -5.29 -3.33
N ALA A 36 18.31 -5.59 -4.45
CA ALA A 36 17.70 -6.29 -5.57
C ALA A 36 18.74 -7.08 -6.35
N ASN A 37 18.41 -8.31 -6.70
CA ASN A 37 19.10 -9.11 -7.71
C ASN A 37 18.08 -9.89 -8.54
N GLU A 38 18.56 -10.81 -9.39
CA GLU A 38 17.69 -11.62 -10.26
C GLU A 38 16.73 -12.55 -9.51
N MET A 39 17.01 -12.86 -8.24
CA MET A 39 16.26 -13.84 -7.44
C MET A 39 15.35 -13.20 -6.40
N VAL A 40 15.76 -12.08 -5.80
CA VAL A 40 15.06 -11.47 -4.67
C VAL A 40 15.22 -9.95 -4.64
N ARG A 41 14.20 -9.29 -4.10
CA ARG A 41 14.22 -7.89 -3.70
C ARG A 41 13.94 -7.81 -2.20
N ALA A 42 14.64 -6.93 -1.51
CA ALA A 42 14.37 -6.63 -0.11
C ALA A 42 13.98 -5.16 0.02
N PHE A 43 12.93 -4.92 0.80
CA PHE A 43 12.40 -3.60 1.09
C PHE A 43 12.50 -3.37 2.60
N TYR A 44 13.06 -2.23 3.00
CA TYR A 44 12.91 -1.72 4.34
C TYR A 44 11.62 -0.90 4.38
N VAL A 45 10.65 -1.35 5.17
CA VAL A 45 9.33 -0.73 5.25
C VAL A 45 9.22 0.05 6.54
N GLU A 46 9.05 1.37 6.44
CA GLU A 46 8.90 2.25 7.59
C GLU A 46 7.60 3.05 7.48
N VAL A 47 6.69 2.84 8.44
CA VAL A 47 5.44 3.59 8.55
C VAL A 47 5.42 4.25 9.93
N PRO A 48 5.38 5.60 10.02
CA PRO A 48 5.34 6.27 11.31
C PRO A 48 4.00 6.01 12.02
N PRO A 49 3.93 6.22 13.35
CA PRO A 49 2.67 6.12 14.08
C PRO A 49 1.58 6.97 13.43
N HIS A 50 0.39 6.38 13.24
CA HIS A 50 -0.75 7.00 12.54
C HIS A 50 -0.51 7.35 11.06
N GLY A 51 0.59 6.89 10.47
CA GLY A 51 0.83 6.92 9.04
C GLY A 51 0.09 5.81 8.30
N GLN A 52 0.10 5.90 6.97
CA GLN A 52 -0.46 4.90 6.07
C GLN A 52 0.41 4.77 4.83
N THR A 53 0.33 3.63 4.16
CA THR A 53 0.89 3.44 2.83
C THR A 53 -0.11 3.90 1.76
N GLN A 54 0.36 4.12 0.54
CA GLN A 54 -0.54 4.20 -0.60
C GLN A 54 -1.11 2.82 -0.92
N LEU A 55 -2.27 2.77 -1.59
CA LEU A 55 -2.74 1.53 -2.18
C LEU A 55 -1.68 1.05 -3.20
N HIS A 56 -1.13 -0.13 -2.97
CA HIS A 56 -0.09 -0.69 -3.81
C HIS A 56 -0.33 -2.18 -4.05
N ARG A 57 0.33 -2.70 -5.08
CA ARG A 57 0.33 -4.12 -5.41
C ARG A 57 1.71 -4.75 -5.26
N HIS A 58 1.70 -6.00 -4.84
CA HIS A 58 2.86 -6.87 -4.85
C HIS A 58 2.80 -7.75 -6.10
N GLY A 59 3.82 -7.68 -6.96
CA GLY A 59 3.90 -8.53 -8.17
C GLY A 59 4.38 -9.96 -7.91
N HIS A 60 4.78 -10.29 -6.68
CA HIS A 60 5.35 -11.59 -6.31
C HIS A 60 4.91 -11.99 -4.91
N ASP A 61 4.98 -13.29 -4.62
CA ASP A 61 4.98 -13.80 -3.26
C ASP A 61 6.09 -13.12 -2.45
N TYR A 62 5.83 -12.88 -1.17
CA TYR A 62 6.83 -12.26 -0.31
C TYR A 62 6.80 -12.81 1.10
N VAL A 63 7.91 -12.59 1.81
CA VAL A 63 8.02 -12.79 3.24
C VAL A 63 8.09 -11.42 3.90
N ALA A 64 7.22 -11.17 4.87
CA ALA A 64 7.28 -10.00 5.73
C ALA A 64 7.86 -10.41 7.08
N ILE A 65 8.83 -9.64 7.56
CA ILE A 65 9.39 -9.76 8.91
C ILE A 65 9.04 -8.46 9.63
N ILE A 66 8.30 -8.56 10.71
CA ILE A 66 7.85 -7.41 11.48
C ILE A 66 8.99 -6.95 12.39
N LEU A 67 9.36 -5.68 12.24
CA LEU A 67 10.38 -5.02 13.06
C LEU A 67 9.68 -4.01 13.98
N GLY A 68 9.57 -4.37 15.26
CA GLY A 68 8.83 -3.63 16.27
C GLY A 68 7.35 -4.02 16.35
N SER A 69 6.90 -4.30 17.57
CA SER A 69 5.49 -4.61 17.83
C SER A 69 4.58 -3.44 17.42
N SER A 70 3.52 -3.74 16.69
CA SER A 70 2.62 -2.73 16.12
C SER A 70 1.16 -3.19 16.07
N GLN A 71 0.27 -2.22 15.97
CA GLN A 71 -1.15 -2.45 15.68
C GLN A 71 -1.48 -1.67 14.41
N VAL A 72 -1.97 -2.38 13.40
CA VAL A 72 -2.27 -1.79 12.09
C VAL A 72 -3.67 -2.20 11.65
N GLU A 73 -4.30 -1.38 10.83
CA GLU A 73 -5.43 -1.78 10.00
C GLU A 73 -4.89 -2.14 8.61
N ASN A 74 -5.27 -3.30 8.10
CA ASN A 74 -4.87 -3.79 6.80
C ASN A 74 -6.07 -3.73 5.84
N ASP A 75 -5.99 -2.78 4.90
CA ASP A 75 -7.01 -2.52 3.90
C ASP A 75 -6.62 -3.12 2.56
N VAL A 76 -7.17 -4.30 2.28
CA VAL A 76 -7.01 -4.97 0.99
C VAL A 76 -8.19 -4.63 0.09
N ALA A 77 -7.91 -4.12 -1.12
CA ALA A 77 -8.95 -3.75 -2.08
C ALA A 77 -9.97 -4.88 -2.29
N GLY A 78 -11.26 -4.55 -2.16
CA GLY A 78 -12.36 -5.50 -2.31
C GLY A 78 -12.60 -6.41 -1.10
N LYS A 79 -11.89 -6.22 0.02
CA LYS A 79 -12.11 -6.94 1.29
C LYS A 79 -12.48 -5.96 2.41
N PRO A 80 -13.14 -6.44 3.48
CA PRO A 80 -13.30 -5.64 4.68
C PRO A 80 -11.94 -5.32 5.33
N PRO A 81 -11.77 -4.13 5.94
CA PRO A 81 -10.62 -3.79 6.77
C PRO A 81 -10.38 -4.84 7.87
N GLN A 82 -9.11 -5.12 8.15
CA GLN A 82 -8.72 -6.05 9.22
C GLN A 82 -7.75 -5.42 10.20
N ALA A 83 -8.12 -5.37 11.48
CA ALA A 83 -7.19 -4.99 12.54
C ALA A 83 -6.20 -6.14 12.82
N LEU A 84 -4.91 -5.86 12.72
CA LEU A 84 -3.81 -6.78 12.98
C LEU A 84 -3.00 -6.31 14.20
N LYS A 85 -2.65 -7.25 15.07
CA LYS A 85 -1.65 -7.04 16.12
C LYS A 85 -0.43 -7.86 15.74
N MET A 86 0.67 -7.16 15.45
CA MET A 86 1.89 -7.77 14.95
C MET A 86 2.97 -7.70 16.03
N GLN A 87 3.70 -8.79 16.24
CA GLN A 87 4.77 -8.90 17.23
C GLN A 87 6.13 -8.66 16.59
N ASP A 88 7.07 -8.11 17.36
CA ASP A 88 8.47 -8.01 16.92
C ASP A 88 9.05 -9.39 16.55
N GLY A 89 9.65 -9.50 15.37
CA GLY A 89 10.17 -10.75 14.81
C GLY A 89 9.12 -11.68 14.19
N GLU A 90 7.82 -11.33 14.24
CA GLU A 90 6.77 -12.11 13.58
C GLU A 90 7.05 -12.18 12.06
N THR A 91 6.91 -13.38 11.49
CA THR A 91 7.24 -13.63 10.09
C THR A 91 6.04 -14.24 9.37
N HIS A 92 5.68 -13.65 8.24
CA HIS A 92 4.57 -14.08 7.40
C HIS A 92 5.05 -14.40 6.00
N PHE A 93 4.55 -15.49 5.43
CA PHE A 93 4.56 -15.71 4.00
C PHE A 93 3.23 -15.26 3.40
N VAL A 94 3.28 -14.39 2.40
CA VAL A 94 2.10 -13.86 1.72
C VAL A 94 2.18 -14.21 0.24
N PRO A 95 1.31 -15.10 -0.27
CA PRO A 95 1.24 -15.37 -1.69
C PRO A 95 0.65 -14.17 -2.43
N VAL A 96 1.16 -13.88 -3.63
CA VAL A 96 0.50 -12.96 -4.54
C VAL A 96 -0.85 -13.56 -4.91
N VAL A 97 -1.92 -12.83 -4.62
CA VAL A 97 -3.24 -13.16 -5.17
C VAL A 97 -3.22 -12.65 -6.60
N LEU A 98 -2.76 -13.48 -7.53
CA LEU A 98 -2.98 -13.22 -8.95
C LEU A 98 -4.49 -13.03 -9.14
N PRO A 99 -4.96 -12.05 -9.96
CA PRO A 99 -6.31 -12.12 -10.47
C PRO A 99 -6.46 -13.51 -11.06
N MET A 100 -7.38 -14.30 -10.52
CA MET A 100 -7.59 -15.68 -10.97
C MET A 100 -7.61 -15.68 -12.50
N TRP A 101 -6.60 -16.27 -13.14
CA TRP A 101 -6.76 -16.65 -14.54
C TRP A 101 -8.04 -17.48 -14.60
N PRO A 102 -8.96 -17.23 -15.56
CA PRO A 102 -10.12 -18.08 -15.70
C PRO A 102 -9.59 -19.49 -15.88
N LYS A 103 -10.00 -20.39 -14.98
CA LYS A 103 -9.78 -21.82 -15.19
C LYS A 103 -10.44 -22.16 -16.52
N THR A 104 -9.65 -22.36 -17.56
CA THR A 104 -10.07 -23.00 -18.80
C THR A 104 -10.36 -24.47 -18.52
#